data_AF-A0AAV0P5V6-F1
#
_entry.id   AF-A0AAV0P5V6-F1
#
_cell.length_a   1.000
_cell.length_b   1.000
_cell.length_c   1.000
_cell.angle_alpha   90.00
_cell.angle_beta   90.00
_cell.angle_gamma   90.00
#
_symmetry.space_group_name_H-M   'P 1'
#
loop_
_entity.id
_entity.type
_entity.pdbx_description
1 polymer ?
#
loop_
_entity_poly.entity_id
_entity_poly.type
_entity_poly.pdbx_seq_one_letter_code
_entity_poly.pdbx_strand_id
1 'polypeptide(L)' 'MEVAKKCTKLKSSLWLQFKPHQIAGGAAYLAAKFLNMDLPSYQNVWQEFHTPPTVLQDVAQQLMELF' A
#
# COMPACT_ATOMS: atom_id res chain seq x y z
N MET A 1 -16.65 -8.19 -22.18
CA MET A 1 -15.93 -8.67 -20.97
C MET A 1 -14.46 -8.61 -21.29
N GLU A 2 -13.85 -7.43 -21.12
CA GLU A 2 -12.41 -7.27 -21.22
C GLU A 2 -11.84 -7.88 -19.94
N VAL A 3 -11.36 -9.11 -20.03
CA VAL A 3 -10.59 -9.73 -18.95
C VAL A 3 -9.30 -8.93 -18.88
N ALA A 4 -9.28 -7.89 -18.04
CA ALA A 4 -8.09 -7.15 -17.67
C ALA A 4 -7.12 -8.17 -17.08
N LYS A 5 -6.22 -8.62 -17.97
CA LYS A 5 -5.19 -9.60 -17.71
C LYS A 5 -4.48 -9.21 -16.42
N LYS A 6 -4.67 -10.04 -15.39
CA LYS A 6 -3.84 -10.14 -14.20
C LYS A 6 -2.41 -10.44 -14.66
N CYS A 7 -1.67 -9.39 -15.04
CA CYS A 7 -0.29 -9.46 -15.51
C CYS A 7 0.64 -9.79 -14.34
N THR A 8 0.77 -11.08 -14.04
CA THR A 8 1.65 -11.64 -13.00
C THR A 8 3.15 -11.60 -13.35
N LYS A 9 3.61 -10.67 -14.21
CA LYS A 9 5.03 -10.62 -14.66
C LYS A 9 5.67 -9.22 -14.76
N LEU A 10 5.27 -8.29 -13.91
CA LEU A 10 6.16 -7.22 -13.44
C LEU A 10 6.11 -7.23 -11.91
N LYS A 11 7.27 -7.25 -11.25
CA LYS A 11 7.38 -7.16 -9.78
C LYS A 11 7.32 -5.69 -9.29
N SER A 12 6.61 -4.77 -9.93
CA SER A 12 5.18 -4.56 -9.74
C SER A 12 4.82 -3.31 -10.53
N SER A 13 3.63 -3.24 -11.14
CA SER A 13 3.09 -1.97 -11.66
C SER A 13 2.93 -0.92 -10.54
N LEU A 14 3.16 -1.27 -9.27
CA LEU A 14 3.11 -0.39 -8.12
C LEU A 14 4.00 0.85 -8.29
N TRP A 15 5.22 0.68 -8.80
CA TRP A 15 6.14 1.79 -9.09
C TRP A 15 5.65 2.74 -10.20
N LEU A 16 4.76 2.26 -11.06
CA LEU A 16 4.12 3.07 -12.11
C LEU A 16 2.81 3.72 -11.63
N GLN A 17 2.21 3.18 -10.56
CA GLN A 17 0.91 3.62 -10.03
C GLN A 17 1.05 4.58 -8.84
N PHE A 18 2.12 4.47 -8.05
CA PHE A 18 2.29 5.20 -6.80
C PHE A 18 3.68 5.80 -6.67
N LYS A 19 3.75 6.94 -5.99
CA LYS A 19 5.02 7.59 -5.66
C LYS A 19 5.75 6.78 -4.58
N PRO A 20 7.09 6.85 -4.51
CA PRO A 20 7.87 6.09 -3.53
C PRO A 20 7.43 6.30 -2.07
N HIS A 21 7.08 7.53 -1.67
CA HIS A 21 6.60 7.82 -0.31
C HIS A 21 5.25 7.17 0.00
N GLN A 22 4.38 7.02 -1.00
CA GLN A 22 3.09 6.33 -0.86
C GLN A 22 3.29 4.82 -0.71
N ILE A 23 4.24 4.25 -1.46
CA ILE A 23 4.63 2.84 -1.35
C ILE A 23 5.18 2.55 0.06
N ALA A 24 6.09 3.40 0.54
CA ALA A 24 6.65 3.28 1.89
C ALA A 24 5.57 3.40 2.98
N GLY A 25 4.66 4.38 2.86
CA GLY A 25 3.54 4.53 3.77
C GLY A 25 2.61 3.31 3.76
N GLY A 26 2.24 2.80 2.59
CA GLY A 26 1.37 1.62 2.46
C GLY A 26 2.03 0.34 3.00
N ALA A 27 3.35 0.20 2.86
CA ALA A 27 4.10 -0.89 3.48
C ALA A 27 4.14 -0.77 5.01
N ALA A 28 4.37 0.43 5.55
CA ALA A 28 4.36 0.68 7.00
C ALA A 28 2.97 0.44 7.60
N TYR A 29 1.92 0.94 6.95
CA TYR A 29 0.51 0.65 7.23
C TYR A 29 0.28 -0.86 7.31
N LEU A 30 0.66 -1.59 6.26
CA LEU A 30 0.44 -3.02 6.17
C LEU A 30 1.18 -3.79 7.27
N ALA A 31 2.44 -3.43 7.55
CA ALA A 31 3.23 -4.04 8.61
C ALA A 31 2.61 -3.84 10.00
N ALA A 32 2.19 -2.61 10.32
CA ALA A 32 1.53 -2.32 11.59
C ALA A 32 0.21 -3.12 11.76
N LYS A 33 -0.56 -3.28 10.68
CA LYS A 33 -1.75 -4.14 10.67
C LYS A 33 -1.41 -5.62 10.92
N PHE A 34 -0.39 -6.16 10.26
CA PHE A 34 0.05 -7.55 10.47
C PHE A 34 0.54 -7.81 11.89
N LEU A 35 1.15 -6.80 12.52
CA LEU A 35 1.63 -6.86 13.89
C LEU A 35 0.54 -6.58 14.93
N ASN A 36 -0.71 -6.37 14.51
CA ASN A 36 -1.86 -6.00 15.38
C ASN A 36 -1.51 -4.85 16.36
N MET A 37 -0.71 -3.89 15.90
CA MET A 37 -0.36 -2.74 16.72
C MET A 37 -1.55 -1.79 16.82
N ASP A 38 -1.96 -1.48 18.06
CA ASP A 38 -3.09 -0.58 18.32
C ASP A 38 -2.62 0.87 18.13
N LEU A 39 -3.07 1.49 17.05
CA LEU A 39 -2.40 2.65 16.47
C LEU A 39 -3.32 3.89 16.47
N PRO A 40 -3.42 4.62 17.60
CA PRO A 40 -3.54 6.08 17.51
C PRO A 40 -2.46 6.67 16.58
N SER A 41 -1.32 5.98 16.46
CA SER A 41 -0.23 6.24 15.51
C SER A 41 -0.52 5.85 14.06
N TYR A 42 -1.65 5.21 13.71
CA TYR A 42 -2.02 5.03 12.29
C TYR A 42 -2.31 6.38 11.67
N GLN A 43 -2.85 7.29 12.50
CA GLN A 43 -2.98 8.69 12.12
C GLN A 43 -1.64 9.31 11.77
N ASN A 44 -0.59 8.92 12.50
CA ASN A 44 0.77 9.40 12.22
C ASN A 44 1.29 8.84 10.89
N VAL A 45 0.98 7.60 10.52
CA VAL A 45 1.48 7.02 9.25
C VAL A 45 1.01 7.84 8.04
N TRP A 46 -0.28 8.23 7.96
CA TRP A 46 -0.72 9.05 6.83
C TRP A 46 -0.15 10.48 6.85
N GLN A 47 0.11 11.04 8.04
CA GLN A 47 0.72 12.37 8.18
C GLN A 47 2.22 12.36 7.86
N GLU A 48 2.97 11.40 8.41
CA GLU A 48 4.43 11.26 8.26
C GLU A 48 4.83 11.02 6.82
N PHE A 49 4.06 10.20 6.10
CA PHE A 49 4.29 9.92 4.68
C PHE A 49 3.55 10.89 3.74
N HIS A 50 2.84 11.89 4.28
CA HIS A 50 1.99 12.82 3.53
C HIS A 50 1.08 12.12 2.52
N THR A 51 0.51 10.98 2.91
CA THR A 51 -0.22 10.07 2.03
C THR A 51 -1.62 9.83 2.56
N PRO A 52 -2.68 10.13 1.79
CA PRO A 52 -4.05 9.93 2.26
C PRO A 52 -4.33 8.47 2.65
N PRO A 53 -5.17 8.21 3.67
CA PRO A 53 -5.50 6.86 4.11
C PRO A 53 -6.02 5.94 3.01
N THR A 54 -6.77 6.48 2.03
CA THR A 54 -7.26 5.73 0.86
C THR A 54 -6.12 5.17 0.01
N VAL A 55 -5.10 5.99 -0.26
CA VAL A 55 -3.92 5.58 -1.02
C VAL A 55 -3.10 4.55 -0.23
N LEU A 56 -2.99 4.68 1.09
CA LEU A 56 -2.33 3.67 1.93
C LEU A 56 -3.02 2.31 1.83
N GLN A 57 -4.36 2.29 1.83
CA GLN A 57 -5.15 1.08 1.67
C GLN A 57 -4.97 0.46 0.28
N ASP A 58 -5.00 1.26 -0.77
CA ASP A 58 -4.82 0.79 -2.15
C ASP A 58 -3.43 0.17 -2.36
N VAL A 59 -2.39 0.84 -1.85
CA VAL A 59 -1.01 0.33 -1.87
C VAL A 59 -0.91 -0.95 -1.05
N ALA A 60 -1.44 -0.97 0.18
CA ALA A 60 -1.40 -2.14 1.05
C ALA A 60 -2.12 -3.35 0.43
N GLN A 61 -3.25 -3.12 -0.24
CA GLN A 61 -3.99 -4.15 -0.97
C GLN A 61 -3.16 -4.71 -2.12
N GLN A 62 -2.56 -3.84 -2.95
CA GLN A 62 -1.68 -4.30 -4.03
C GLN A 62 -0.44 -5.03 -3.51
N LEU A 63 0.12 -4.61 -2.38
CA LEU A 63 1.24 -5.30 -1.72
C LEU A 63 0.84 -6.70 -1.21
N MET A 64 -0.35 -6.86 -0.65
CA MET A 64 -0.87 -8.17 -0.23
C MET A 64 -1.06 -9.12 -1.42
N GLU A 65 -1.46 -8.62 -2.60
CA GLU A 65 -1.63 -9.45 -3.80
C GLU A 65 -0.32 -9.94 -4.44
N LEU A 66 0.83 -9.41 -4.01
CA LEU A 66 2.15 -9.84 -4.47
C LEU A 66 2.67 -11.09 -3.74
N PHE A 67 2.04 -11.47 -2.62
CA PHE A 67 2.37 -12.63 -1.79
C PHE A 67 1.21 -13.62 -1.77
#